data_AF-A0A671L6L7-F1
#
_entry.id   AF-A0A671L6L7-F1
#
_cell.length_a   1.000
_cell.length_b   1.000
_cell.length_c   1.000
_cell.angle_alpha   90.00
_cell.angle_beta   90.00
_cell.angle_gamma   90.00
#
_symmetry.space_group_name_H-M   'P 1'
#
loop_
_entity.id
_entity.type
_entity.pdbx_description
1 polymer ?
#
loop_
_entity_poly.entity_id
_entity_poly.type
_entity_poly.pdbx_seq_one_letter_code
_entity_poly.pdbx_strand_id
1 'polypeptide(L)'
;MDHFRGLFDKLDKNEDGFISTEELQSEMRRIGVEPVCEKVQAILSKYDQNEDGRLSYQEFLIYMMDREKKWKIDFHALDRNKCGAIDLEDIISLFMELGLVISKPNAKRIIQMMDEDNSMTVDWEEFLQHIIINPAENIGELVSSWKHNLSWYLPGNITW
;
A
#
# COMPACT_ATOMS: atom_id res chain seq x y z
N MET A 1 16.35 -2.13 11.80
CA MET A 1 15.72 -0.82 12.11
C MET A 1 15.69 0.07 10.86
N ASP A 2 16.03 -0.44 9.67
CA ASP A 2 16.32 0.39 8.48
C ASP A 2 15.37 0.18 7.29
N HIS A 3 14.27 -0.56 7.43
CA HIS A 3 13.36 -0.79 6.30
C HIS A 3 12.61 0.48 5.86
N PHE A 4 12.36 1.42 6.79
CA PHE A 4 11.84 2.75 6.44
C PHE A 4 12.84 3.60 5.68
N ARG A 5 14.15 3.36 5.83
CA ARG A 5 15.17 4.08 5.08
C ARG A 5 15.11 3.72 3.60
N GLY A 6 15.00 2.43 3.28
CA GLY A 6 14.82 1.99 1.89
C GLY A 6 13.55 2.54 1.24
N LEU A 7 12.47 2.65 2.02
CA LEU A 7 11.22 3.29 1.58
C LEU A 7 11.36 4.79 1.34
N PHE A 8 12.08 5.49 2.23
CA PHE A 8 12.37 6.90 2.07
C PHE A 8 13.21 7.14 0.82
N ASP A 9 14.30 6.39 0.65
CA ASP A 9 15.19 6.50 -0.52
C ASP A 9 14.48 6.10 -1.83
N LYS A 10 13.46 5.22 -1.77
CA LYS A 10 12.59 4.92 -2.94
C LYS A 10 11.72 6.13 -3.33
N LEU A 11 11.29 6.96 -2.37
CA LEU A 11 10.40 8.11 -2.59
C LEU A 11 11.16 9.40 -2.90
N ASP A 12 12.28 9.64 -2.22
CA ASP A 12 13.20 10.75 -2.43
C ASP A 12 13.99 10.52 -3.74
N LYS A 13 13.42 10.97 -4.87
CA LYS A 13 13.99 10.73 -6.21
C LYS A 13 15.12 11.68 -6.54
N ASN A 14 15.08 12.88 -5.96
CA ASN A 14 16.09 13.90 -6.19
C ASN A 14 17.26 13.81 -5.18
N GLU A 15 17.17 12.91 -4.20
CA GLU A 15 18.14 12.67 -3.13
C GLU A 15 18.42 13.94 -2.32
N ASP A 16 17.43 14.83 -2.18
CA ASP A 16 17.56 16.07 -1.43
C ASP A 16 17.37 15.89 0.08
N GLY A 17 17.01 14.69 0.52
CA GLY A 17 16.78 14.34 1.92
C GLY A 17 15.39 14.67 2.43
N PHE A 18 14.46 15.04 1.54
CA PHE A 18 13.07 15.33 1.81
C PHE A 18 12.16 14.65 0.79
N ILE A 19 10.95 14.29 1.19
CA ILE A 19 9.91 13.85 0.26
C ILE A 19 9.03 15.05 -0.06
N SER A 20 9.15 15.55 -1.29
CA SER A 20 8.32 16.63 -1.80
C SER A 20 6.90 16.15 -2.13
N THR A 21 5.95 17.10 -2.22
CA THR A 21 4.59 16.78 -2.65
C THR A 21 4.57 16.15 -4.03
N GLU A 22 5.44 16.59 -4.92
CA GLU A 22 5.55 16.15 -6.30
C GLU A 22 6.03 14.70 -6.36
N GLU A 23 7.01 14.33 -5.55
CA GLU A 23 7.51 12.94 -5.45
C GLU A 23 6.44 12.00 -4.90
N LEU A 24 5.78 12.39 -3.81
CA LEU A 24 4.70 11.59 -3.24
C LEU A 24 3.51 11.46 -4.21
N GLN A 25 3.16 12.55 -4.90
CA GLN A 25 2.11 12.54 -5.91
C GLN A 25 2.47 11.65 -7.11
N SER A 26 3.71 11.73 -7.59
CA SER A 26 4.20 10.92 -8.71
C SER A 26 4.08 9.43 -8.39
N GLU A 27 4.51 9.05 -7.19
CA GLU A 27 4.47 7.66 -6.76
C GLU A 27 3.03 7.16 -6.55
N MET A 28 2.16 7.98 -5.95
CA MET A 28 0.73 7.68 -5.83
C MET A 28 0.03 7.54 -7.21
N ARG A 29 0.38 8.37 -8.20
CA ARG A 29 -0.15 8.21 -9.57
C ARG A 29 0.34 6.93 -10.21
N ARG A 30 1.60 6.54 -9.98
CA ARG A 30 2.19 5.31 -10.51
C ARG A 30 1.38 4.07 -10.13
N ILE A 31 0.79 4.06 -8.94
CA ILE A 31 -0.03 2.96 -8.42
C ILE A 31 -1.55 3.12 -8.64
N GLY A 32 -1.97 4.13 -9.40
CA GLY A 32 -3.37 4.33 -9.76
C GLY A 32 -4.26 4.94 -8.66
N VAL A 33 -3.66 5.65 -7.70
CA VAL A 33 -4.43 6.33 -6.65
C VAL A 33 -4.99 7.64 -7.18
N GLU A 34 -6.30 7.88 -7.05
CA GLU A 34 -6.96 9.18 -7.26
C GLU A 34 -8.04 9.42 -6.18
N PRO A 35 -8.31 10.68 -5.74
CA PRO A 35 -7.56 11.90 -6.03
C PRO A 35 -6.28 12.01 -5.18
N VAL A 36 -5.16 12.27 -5.85
CA VAL A 36 -3.82 12.30 -5.22
C VAL A 36 -3.62 13.55 -4.35
N CYS A 37 -4.07 14.71 -4.82
CA CYS A 37 -3.79 15.99 -4.16
C CYS A 37 -4.38 16.09 -2.75
N GLU A 38 -5.62 15.64 -2.55
CA GLU A 38 -6.28 15.69 -1.24
C GLU A 38 -5.56 14.80 -0.21
N LYS A 39 -5.08 13.64 -0.65
CA LYS A 39 -4.38 12.67 0.19
C LYS A 39 -2.99 13.16 0.58
N VAL A 40 -2.24 13.74 -0.36
CA VAL A 40 -0.95 14.36 -0.07
C VAL A 40 -1.10 15.53 0.89
N GLN A 41 -2.12 16.38 0.69
CA GLN A 41 -2.43 17.46 1.63
C GLN A 41 -2.80 16.96 3.03
N ALA A 42 -3.59 15.88 3.12
CA ALA A 42 -3.94 15.28 4.41
C ALA A 42 -2.71 14.72 5.16
N ILE A 43 -1.75 14.15 4.43
CA ILE A 43 -0.48 13.67 5.00
C ILE A 43 0.34 14.85 5.52
N LEU A 44 0.59 15.86 4.68
CA LEU A 44 1.33 17.05 5.11
C LEU A 44 0.67 17.72 6.31
N SER A 45 -0.64 17.98 6.25
CA SER A 45 -1.34 18.69 7.33
C SER A 45 -1.24 17.97 8.69
N LYS A 46 -0.96 16.66 8.70
CA LYS A 46 -0.85 15.87 9.93
C LYS A 46 0.59 15.64 10.37
N TYR A 47 1.54 15.54 9.44
CA TYR A 47 2.90 15.06 9.71
C TYR A 47 4.01 16.07 9.41
N ASP A 48 3.77 17.07 8.57
CA ASP A 48 4.67 18.20 8.34
C ASP A 48 4.58 19.15 9.55
N GLN A 49 5.48 18.97 10.51
CA GLN A 49 5.47 19.71 11.78
C GLN A 49 6.14 21.07 11.66
N ASN A 50 7.08 21.18 10.72
CA ASN A 50 7.84 22.40 10.49
C ASN A 50 7.15 23.33 9.45
N GLU A 51 6.09 22.84 8.79
CA GLU A 51 5.28 23.52 7.77
C GLU A 51 6.11 23.98 6.54
N ASP A 52 7.14 23.21 6.17
CA ASP A 52 7.99 23.48 5.01
C ASP A 52 7.39 22.94 3.69
N GLY A 53 6.27 22.23 3.77
CA GLY A 53 5.56 21.66 2.63
C GLY A 53 6.19 20.37 2.10
N ARG A 54 7.12 19.77 2.84
CA ARG A 54 7.81 18.52 2.52
C ARG A 54 7.83 17.63 3.76
N LEU A 55 8.23 16.38 3.59
CA LEU A 55 8.45 15.48 4.71
C LEU A 55 9.95 15.25 4.88
N SER A 56 10.51 15.72 5.99
CA SER A 56 11.83 15.27 6.42
C SER A 56 11.81 13.78 6.77
N TYR A 57 12.98 13.15 6.82
CA TYR A 57 13.08 11.75 7.24
C TYR A 57 12.43 11.49 8.60
N GLN A 58 12.52 12.43 9.55
CA GLN A 58 11.92 12.27 10.88
C GLN A 58 10.39 12.32 10.84
N GLU A 59 9.80 13.23 10.06
CA GLU A 59 8.35 13.34 9.88
C GLU A 59 7.80 12.13 9.12
N PHE A 60 8.53 11.69 8.09
CA PHE A 60 8.24 10.46 7.38
C PHE A 60 8.29 9.23 8.28
N LEU A 61 9.27 9.14 9.18
CA LEU A 61 9.33 8.04 10.16
C LEU A 61 8.10 8.03 11.07
N ILE A 62 7.62 9.18 11.54
CA ILE A 62 6.41 9.26 12.38
C ILE A 62 5.19 8.79 11.58
N TYR A 63 5.05 9.28 10.34
CA TYR A 63 4.02 8.82 9.41
C TYR A 63 4.06 7.30 9.22
N MET A 64 5.25 6.74 9.01
CA MET A 64 5.44 5.31 8.82
C MET A 64 5.16 4.48 10.05
N MET A 65 5.57 4.93 11.23
CA MET A 65 5.32 4.22 12.48
C MET A 65 3.83 4.17 12.81
N ASP A 66 3.08 5.24 12.53
CA ASP A 66 1.62 5.26 12.69
C ASP A 66 0.94 4.28 11.73
N ARG A 67 1.39 4.26 10.47
CA ARG A 67 0.88 3.36 9.43
C ARG A 67 1.20 1.90 9.74
N GLU A 68 2.46 1.58 10.07
CA GLU A 68 2.91 0.24 10.46
C GLU A 68 2.08 -0.29 11.63
N LYS A 69 1.88 0.49 12.71
CA LYS A 69 1.10 0.02 13.87
C LYS A 69 -0.33 -0.37 13.49
N LYS A 70 -0.97 0.41 12.62
CA LYS A 70 -2.33 0.15 12.14
C LYS A 70 -2.35 -1.12 11.29
N TRP A 71 -1.51 -1.17 10.27
CA TRP A 71 -1.49 -2.23 9.28
C TRP A 71 -0.90 -3.54 9.77
N LYS A 72 -0.10 -3.53 10.83
CA LYS A 72 0.46 -4.75 11.43
C LYS A 72 -0.62 -5.60 12.10
N ILE A 73 -1.67 -4.98 12.63
CA ILE A 73 -2.83 -5.71 13.16
C ILE A 73 -3.60 -6.35 12.00
N ASP A 74 -3.87 -5.56 10.97
CA ASP A 74 -4.59 -6.01 9.78
C ASP A 74 -3.83 -7.11 9.03
N PHE A 75 -2.51 -6.99 8.84
CA PHE A 75 -1.66 -8.00 8.21
C PHE A 75 -1.69 -9.33 8.95
N HIS A 76 -1.57 -9.33 10.28
CA HIS A 76 -1.70 -10.56 11.06
C HIS A 76 -3.11 -11.16 11.02
N ALA A 77 -4.14 -10.35 10.75
CA ALA A 77 -5.49 -10.86 10.52
C ALA A 77 -5.65 -11.47 9.12
N LEU A 78 -4.87 -10.98 8.13
CA LEU A 78 -4.81 -11.52 6.78
C LEU A 78 -4.03 -12.84 6.71
N ASP A 79 -2.87 -12.93 7.36
CA ASP A 79 -2.01 -14.12 7.44
C ASP A 79 -2.63 -15.19 8.37
N ARG A 80 -3.57 -15.98 7.84
CA ARG A 80 -4.31 -16.97 8.64
C ARG A 80 -3.51 -18.19 8.99
N ASN A 81 -2.69 -18.62 8.04
CA ASN A 81 -1.83 -19.79 8.21
C ASN A 81 -0.63 -19.46 9.12
N LYS A 82 -0.43 -18.19 9.48
CA LYS A 82 0.62 -17.66 10.35
C LYS A 82 2.01 -17.98 9.80
N CYS A 83 2.14 -18.00 8.48
CA CYS A 83 3.40 -18.28 7.82
C CYS A 83 4.32 -17.04 7.77
N GLY A 84 3.81 -15.87 8.15
CA GLY A 84 4.53 -14.59 8.13
C GLY A 84 4.47 -13.87 6.79
N ALA A 85 3.70 -14.40 5.82
CA ALA A 85 3.48 -13.83 4.51
C ALA A 85 2.03 -14.03 4.08
N ILE A 86 1.52 -13.16 3.21
CA ILE A 86 0.17 -13.30 2.64
C ILE A 86 0.27 -14.14 1.39
N ASP A 87 -0.45 -15.26 1.36
CA ASP A 87 -0.51 -16.15 0.20
C ASP A 87 -1.85 -16.06 -0.56
N LEU A 88 -1.99 -16.92 -1.57
CA LEU A 88 -3.20 -16.97 -2.40
C LEU A 88 -4.45 -17.37 -1.62
N GLU A 89 -4.31 -18.28 -0.64
CA GLU A 89 -5.41 -18.75 0.18
C GLU A 89 -5.87 -17.65 1.16
N ASP A 90 -4.94 -16.86 1.69
CA ASP A 90 -5.25 -15.69 2.53
C ASP A 90 -6.06 -14.65 1.76
N ILE A 91 -5.67 -14.30 0.53
CA ILE A 91 -6.42 -13.36 -0.31
C ILE A 91 -7.82 -13.90 -0.65
N ILE A 92 -7.93 -15.18 -1.01
CA ILE A 92 -9.24 -15.77 -1.33
C ILE A 92 -10.14 -15.78 -0.08
N SER A 93 -9.60 -16.13 1.07
CA SER A 93 -10.32 -16.16 2.34
C SER A 93 -10.78 -14.77 2.75
N LEU A 94 -9.94 -13.75 2.58
CA LEU A 94 -10.29 -12.35 2.84
C LEU A 94 -11.49 -11.90 2.01
N PHE A 95 -11.48 -12.14 0.70
CA PHE A 95 -12.59 -11.76 -0.16
C PHE A 95 -13.87 -12.49 0.26
N MET A 96 -13.78 -13.77 0.60
CA MET A 96 -14.91 -14.57 1.07
C MET A 96 -15.52 -14.03 2.37
N GLU A 97 -14.71 -13.57 3.32
CA GLU A 97 -15.18 -12.94 4.56
C GLU A 97 -15.91 -11.61 4.33
N LEU A 98 -15.45 -10.85 3.34
CA LEU A 98 -16.11 -9.61 2.92
C LEU A 98 -17.36 -9.86 2.08
N GLY A 99 -17.76 -11.13 1.89
CA GLY A 99 -18.91 -11.52 1.08
C GLY A 99 -18.69 -11.35 -0.43
N LEU A 100 -17.43 -11.30 -0.86
CA LEU A 100 -17.03 -11.13 -2.25
C LEU A 100 -16.48 -12.43 -2.83
N VAL A 101 -16.74 -12.67 -4.11
CA VAL A 101 -16.16 -13.80 -4.85
C VAL A 101 -15.02 -13.27 -5.71
N ILE A 102 -13.86 -13.91 -5.61
CA ILE A 102 -12.70 -13.63 -6.46
C ILE A 102 -12.21 -14.93 -7.10
N SER A 103 -11.86 -14.86 -8.39
CA SER A 103 -11.27 -15.98 -9.10
C SER A 103 -9.79 -16.14 -8.72
N LYS A 104 -9.27 -17.38 -8.74
CA LYS A 104 -7.84 -17.63 -8.49
C LYS A 104 -6.90 -16.77 -9.36
N PRO A 105 -7.16 -16.55 -10.67
CA PRO A 105 -6.34 -15.66 -11.48
C PRO A 105 -6.33 -14.20 -11.00
N ASN A 106 -7.46 -13.70 -10.48
CA ASN A 106 -7.54 -12.34 -9.96
C ASN A 106 -6.85 -12.22 -8.60
N ALA A 107 -7.02 -13.19 -7.71
CA ALA A 107 -6.30 -13.25 -6.44
C ALA A 107 -4.77 -13.35 -6.67
N LYS A 108 -4.34 -14.14 -7.67
CA LYS A 108 -2.94 -14.21 -8.08
C LYS A 108 -2.40 -12.86 -8.53
N ARG A 109 -3.18 -12.10 -9.30
CA ARG A 109 -2.81 -10.74 -9.72
C ARG A 109 -2.65 -9.78 -8.55
N ILE A 110 -3.47 -9.91 -7.50
CA ILE A 110 -3.33 -9.09 -6.28
C ILE A 110 -1.96 -9.31 -5.64
N ILE A 111 -1.56 -10.57 -5.50
CA ILE A 111 -0.23 -10.92 -4.99
C ILE A 111 0.85 -10.34 -5.89
N GLN A 112 0.77 -10.59 -7.20
CA GLN A 112 1.76 -10.10 -8.17
C GLN A 112 1.85 -8.57 -8.28
N MET A 113 0.85 -7.82 -7.79
CA MET A 113 0.93 -6.36 -7.72
C MET A 113 1.76 -5.87 -6.54
N MET A 114 2.00 -6.72 -5.54
CA MET A 114 2.72 -6.40 -4.30
C MET A 114 4.06 -7.14 -4.22
N ASP A 115 4.11 -8.36 -4.73
CA ASP A 115 5.28 -9.25 -4.82
C ASP A 115 6.37 -8.63 -5.72
N GLU A 116 7.41 -8.08 -5.10
CA GLU A 116 8.57 -7.49 -5.79
C GLU A 116 9.61 -8.58 -6.14
N ASP A 117 9.74 -9.61 -5.30
CA ASP A 117 10.79 -10.63 -5.42
C ASP A 117 10.38 -11.87 -6.24
N ASN A 118 9.11 -11.93 -6.66
CA ASN A 118 8.46 -13.04 -7.37
C ASN A 118 8.36 -14.33 -6.54
N SER A 119 8.32 -14.22 -5.21
CA SER A 119 8.11 -15.34 -4.29
C SER A 119 6.71 -15.95 -4.39
N MET A 120 5.76 -15.27 -5.06
CA MET A 120 4.33 -15.61 -5.08
C MET A 120 3.68 -15.57 -3.69
N THR A 121 4.32 -14.88 -2.76
CA THR A 121 3.83 -14.52 -1.43
C THR A 121 4.08 -13.03 -1.23
N VAL A 122 3.37 -12.39 -0.32
CA VAL A 122 3.63 -10.99 0.03
C VAL A 122 4.13 -10.94 1.46
N ASP A 123 5.40 -10.63 1.64
CA ASP A 123 5.95 -10.44 2.99
C ASP A 123 5.56 -9.08 3.59
N TRP A 124 5.98 -8.85 4.83
CA TRP A 124 5.66 -7.60 5.53
C TRP A 124 6.25 -6.35 4.86
N GLU A 125 7.45 -6.46 4.29
CA GLU A 125 8.12 -5.33 3.63
C GLU A 125 7.41 -4.98 2.33
N GLU A 126 7.08 -5.98 1.51
CA GLU A 126 6.32 -5.82 0.26
C GLU A 126 4.92 -5.25 0.53
N PHE A 127 4.24 -5.76 1.56
CA PHE A 127 2.94 -5.25 1.98
C PHE A 127 3.02 -3.78 2.42
N LEU A 128 4.03 -3.43 3.23
CA LEU A 128 4.25 -2.04 3.66
C LEU A 128 4.58 -1.12 2.48
N GLN A 129 5.39 -1.58 1.53
CA GLN A 129 5.73 -0.83 0.31
C GLN A 129 4.51 -0.56 -0.57
N HIS A 130 3.56 -1.48 -0.62
CA HIS A 130 2.31 -1.23 -1.33
C HIS A 130 1.41 -0.25 -0.56
N ILE A 131 1.34 -0.39 0.76
CA ILE A 131 0.39 0.36 1.59
C ILE A 131 0.86 1.78 1.90
N ILE A 132 2.16 2.04 1.95
CA ILE A 132 2.71 3.38 2.20
C ILE A 132 2.22 4.43 1.21
N ILE A 133 1.91 4.03 -0.01
CA ILE A 133 1.39 4.90 -1.07
C ILE A 133 -0.10 4.65 -1.30
N ASN A 134 -0.63 3.50 -0.87
CA ASN A 134 -2.06 3.26 -0.87
C ASN A 134 -2.75 4.12 0.20
N PRO A 135 -3.77 4.89 -0.16
CA PRO A 135 -4.48 5.74 0.78
C PRO A 135 -5.55 5.01 1.59
N ALA A 136 -5.72 3.70 1.36
CA ALA A 136 -6.61 2.90 2.18
C ALA A 136 -6.27 3.10 3.66
N GLU A 137 -7.32 3.24 4.47
CA GLU A 137 -7.20 3.34 5.92
C GLU A 137 -7.54 2.03 6.64
N ASN A 138 -8.15 1.08 5.96
CA ASN A 138 -8.58 -0.21 6.51
C ASN A 138 -8.60 -1.28 5.41
N ILE A 139 -8.71 -2.55 5.81
CA ILE A 139 -8.75 -3.70 4.89
C ILE A 139 -9.86 -3.56 3.84
N GLY A 140 -11.03 -3.04 4.20
CA GLY A 140 -12.16 -2.88 3.26
C GLY A 140 -11.84 -1.90 2.12
N GLU A 141 -11.21 -0.78 2.45
CA GLU A 141 -10.71 0.19 1.48
C GLU A 141 -9.55 -0.35 0.64
N LEU A 142 -8.66 -1.14 1.26
CA LEU A 142 -7.54 -1.78 0.55
C LEU A 142 -8.06 -2.79 -0.48
N VAL A 143 -9.03 -3.62 -0.11
CA VAL A 143 -9.71 -4.54 -1.03
C VAL A 143 -10.44 -3.77 -2.14
N SER A 144 -11.06 -2.64 -1.81
CA SER A 144 -11.70 -1.77 -2.81
C SER A 144 -10.68 -1.18 -3.79
N SER A 145 -9.51 -0.78 -3.30
CA SER A 145 -8.37 -0.30 -4.10
C SER A 145 -7.85 -1.39 -5.04
N TRP A 146 -7.65 -2.62 -4.54
CA TRP A 146 -7.27 -3.77 -5.37
C TRP A 146 -8.31 -4.09 -6.44
N LYS A 147 -9.61 -4.04 -6.10
CA LYS A 147 -10.70 -4.24 -7.08
C LYS A 147 -10.68 -3.17 -8.17
N HIS A 148 -10.45 -1.91 -7.79
CA HIS A 148 -10.36 -0.82 -8.74
C HIS A 148 -9.19 -1.04 -9.71
N ASN A 149 -7.99 -1.32 -9.18
CA ASN A 149 -6.81 -1.61 -9.99
C ASN A 149 -7.03 -2.81 -10.93
N LEU A 150 -7.62 -3.90 -10.44
CA LEU A 150 -7.97 -5.05 -11.29
C LEU A 150 -8.97 -4.70 -12.41
N SER A 151 -9.89 -3.76 -12.16
CA SER A 151 -10.87 -3.30 -13.15
C SER A 151 -10.24 -2.48 -14.26
N TRP A 152 -9.22 -1.67 -13.97
CA TRP A 152 -8.50 -0.88 -14.98
C TRP A 152 -7.66 -1.75 -15.93
N TYR A 153 -7.10 -2.86 -15.43
CA TYR A 153 -6.29 -3.77 -16.25
C TYR A 153 -7.11 -4.71 -17.16
N LEU A 154 -8.44 -4.76 -17.02
CA LEU A 154 -9.31 -5.64 -17.82
C LEU A 154 -10.49 -4.87 -18.44
N PRO A 155 -10.34 -4.29 -19.65
CA PRO A 155 -11.47 -3.81 -20.43
C PRO A 155 -12.21 -5.01 -21.05
N GLY A 156 -13.04 -5.70 -20.25
CA GLY A 156 -13.91 -6.77 -20.73
C GLY A 156 -14.13 -7.89 -19.72
N ASN A 157 -15.37 -7.99 -19.24
CA ASN A 157 -15.91 -9.08 -18.41
C ASN A 157 -15.20 -9.33 -17.06
N ILE A 158 -15.53 -8.51 -16.07
CA ILE A 158 -15.55 -8.98 -14.68
C ILE A 158 -17.01 -9.29 -14.33
N THR A 159 -17.41 -10.55 -14.44
CA THR A 159 -18.61 -11.04 -13.77
C THR A 159 -18.23 -11.30 -12.32
N TRP A 160 -18.73 -10.44 -11.43
CA TRP A 160 -18.67 -10.61 -9.99
C TRP A 160 -19.77 -11.56 -9.52
#